data_AF-A0A2E9KZP5-F1
#
_entry.id   AF-A0A2E9KZP5-F1
#
_cell.length_a   1.000
_cell.length_b   1.000
_cell.length_c   1.000
_cell.angle_alpha   90.00
_cell.angle_beta   90.00
_cell.angle_gamma   90.00
#
_symmetry.space_group_name_H-M   'P 1'
#
loop_
_entity.id
_entity.type
_entity.pdbx_description
1 polymer ?
#
loop_
_entity_poly.entity_id
_entity_poly.type
_entity_poly.pdbx_seq_one_letter_code
_entity_poly.pdbx_strand_id
1 'polypeptide(L)' 'LMRGMIRQQSSNNTQGVPLFQDLPLLGLLFGLRDDQQVFDHVLVFVIPTLLDDVAPLSLPSLPELTLERASELLES' A
#
# COMPACT_ATOMS: atom_id res chain seq x y z
N LEU A 1 -0.38 -5.77 5.59
CA LEU A 1 -1.70 -5.73 4.93
C LEU A 1 -2.74 -6.04 6.00
N MET A 2 -3.62 -5.10 6.35
CA MET A 2 -4.69 -5.35 7.32
C MET A 2 -5.90 -6.01 6.68
N ARG A 3 -6.20 -5.64 5.43
CA ARG A 3 -7.30 -6.23 4.65
C ARG A 3 -7.02 -6.08 3.16
N GLY A 4 -7.39 -7.10 2.40
CA GLY A 4 -7.41 -7.07 0.95
C GLY A 4 -8.70 -7.68 0.42
N MET A 5 -9.21 -7.17 -0.70
CA MET A 5 -10.27 -7.80 -1.49
C MET A 5 -9.82 -7.83 -2.94
N ILE A 6 -9.83 -9.03 -3.51
CA ILE A 6 -9.57 -9.26 -4.93
C ILE A 6 -10.86 -9.83 -5.51
N ARG A 7 -11.47 -9.11 -6.45
CA ARG A 7 -12.68 -9.57 -7.15
C ARG A 7 -12.36 -9.71 -8.63
N GLN A 8 -12.51 -10.93 -9.13
CA GLN A 8 -12.42 -11.25 -10.55
C GLN A 8 -13.78 -11.76 -11.01
N GLN A 9 -14.38 -11.07 -11.97
CA GLN A 9 -15.61 -11.52 -12.63
C GLN A 9 -15.35 -11.54 -14.12
N SER A 10 -15.74 -12.63 -14.77
CA SER A 10 -15.77 -12.76 -16.22
C SER A 10 -17.19 -13.10 -16.62
N SER A 11 -17.73 -12.35 -17.58
CA SER A 11 -19.00 -12.65 -18.23
C SER A 11 -18.74 -12.78 -19.72
N ASN A 12 -19.17 -13.90 -20.28
CA ASN A 12 -19.16 -14.11 -21.72
C ASN A 12 -20.59 -14.36 -22.16
N ASN A 13 -21.11 -13.43 -22.97
CA ASN A 13 -22.42 -13.54 -23.57
C ASN A 13 -22.24 -13.63 -25.10
N THR A 14 -22.71 -14.74 -25.66
CA THR A 14 -22.70 -14.95 -27.11
C THR A 14 -24.14 -15.13 -27.57
N GLN A 15 -24.59 -14.26 -28.46
CA GLN A 15 -25.87 -14.36 -29.15
C GLN A 15 -25.66 -14.29 -30.65
N GLY A 16 -26.34 -15.13 -31.42
CA GLY A 16 -26.17 -15.14 -32.86
C GLY A 16 -27.20 -15.99 -33.56
N VAL A 17 -27.09 -16.02 -34.89
CA VAL A 17 -27.99 -16.82 -35.72
C VAL A 17 -27.65 -18.30 -35.53
N PRO A 18 -28.62 -19.16 -35.17
CA PRO A 18 -28.39 -20.59 -35.04
C PRO A 18 -27.76 -21.18 -36.30
N LEU A 19 -26.85 -22.16 -36.15
CA LEU A 19 -26.02 -22.79 -37.20
C LEU A 19 -24.90 -21.91 -37.79
N PHE A 20 -25.13 -20.62 -38.03
CA PHE A 20 -24.13 -19.76 -38.70
C PHE A 20 -23.07 -19.20 -37.76
N GLN A 21 -23.41 -18.95 -36.49
CA GLN A 21 -22.49 -18.40 -35.49
C GLN A 21 -21.32 -19.35 -35.14
N ASP A 22 -21.47 -20.65 -35.40
CA ASP A 22 -20.49 -21.70 -35.04
C ASP A 22 -19.48 -21.99 -36.16
N LEU A 23 -19.60 -21.31 -37.32
CA LEU A 23 -18.70 -21.51 -38.45
C LEU A 23 -17.28 -20.99 -38.12
N PRO A 24 -16.22 -21.77 -38.40
CA PRO A 24 -14.86 -21.27 -38.27
C PRO A 24 -14.63 -20.11 -39.24
N LEU A 25 -13.95 -19.05 -38.78
CA LEU A 25 -13.70 -17.78 -39.47
C LEU A 25 -14.95 -16.92 -39.76
N LEU A 26 -16.02 -17.50 -40.30
CA LEU A 26 -17.21 -16.77 -40.74
C LEU A 26 -18.23 -16.51 -39.63
N GLY A 27 -18.24 -17.33 -38.57
CA GLY A 27 -19.19 -17.18 -37.45
C GLY A 27 -19.10 -15.85 -36.72
N LEU A 28 -17.95 -15.16 -36.80
CA LEU A 28 -17.75 -13.80 -36.26
C LEU A 28 -18.68 -12.75 -36.88
N LEU A 29 -19.22 -13.00 -38.09
CA LEU A 29 -20.13 -12.08 -38.77
C LEU A 29 -21.60 -12.30 -38.38
N PHE A 30 -21.91 -13.43 -37.73
CA PHE A 30 -23.27 -13.87 -37.45
C PHE A 30 -23.58 -13.98 -35.95
N GLY A 31 -22.69 -13.46 -35.11
CA GLY A 31 -22.87 -13.41 -33.66
C GLY A 31 -22.38 -12.09 -33.07
N LEU A 32 -23.07 -11.64 -32.03
CA LEU A 32 -22.64 -10.61 -31.11
C LEU A 32 -21.94 -11.30 -29.93
N ARG A 33 -20.72 -10.86 -29.64
CA ARG A 33 -19.94 -11.30 -28.49
C ARG A 33 -19.76 -10.11 -27.56
N ASP A 34 -20.26 -10.26 -26.34
CA ASP A 34 -19.98 -9.33 -25.24
C ASP A 34 -19.09 -10.07 -24.24
N ASP A 35 -17.86 -9.56 -24.10
CA ASP A 35 -16.85 -10.08 -23.17
C ASP A 35 -16.55 -8.99 -22.14
N GLN A 36 -16.91 -9.27 -20.90
CA GLN A 36 -16.74 -8.35 -19.79
C GLN A 36 -15.81 -8.96 -18.75
N GLN A 37 -14.67 -8.30 -18.52
CA GLN A 37 -13.71 -8.65 -17.49
C GLN A 37 -13.64 -7.53 -16.45
N VAL A 38 -13.98 -7.85 -15.21
CA VAL A 38 -13.89 -6.94 -14.06
C VAL A 38 -12.83 -7.45 -13.10
N PHE A 39 -11.86 -6.59 -12.80
CA PHE A 39 -10.72 -6.90 -11.92
C PHE A 39 -10.54 -5.79 -10.89
N ASP A 40 -11.20 -5.96 -9.73
CA ASP A 40 -11.20 -4.96 -8.67
C ASP A 40 -10.24 -5.35 -7.54
N HIS A 41 -9.40 -4.40 -7.13
CA HIS A 41 -8.47 -4.55 -6.01
C HIS A 41 -8.66 -3.48 -4.96
N VAL A 42 -8.79 -3.93 -3.71
CA VAL A 42 -8.75 -3.05 -2.54
C VAL A 42 -7.66 -3.57 -1.61
N LEU A 43 -6.72 -2.70 -1.25
CA LEU A 43 -5.60 -3.02 -0.36
C LEU A 43 -5.55 -2.00 0.78
N VAL A 44 -5.49 -2.48 2.02
CA VAL A 44 -5.39 -1.65 3.22
C VAL A 44 -4.11 -2.00 3.98
N PHE A 45 -3.27 -1.00 4.22
CA PHE A 45 -2.00 -1.13 4.92
C PHE A 45 -1.96 -0.22 6.15
N VAL A 46 -1.41 -0.74 7.24
CA VAL A 46 -1.00 0.05 8.40
C VAL A 46 0.42 -0.36 8.73
N ILE A 47 1.28 0.64 8.92
CA ILE A 47 2.66 0.49 9.31
C ILE A 47 2.80 1.30 10.59
N PRO A 48 2.72 0.68 11.77
CA PRO A 48 2.98 1.38 13.01
C PRO A 48 4.48 1.67 13.12
N THR A 49 4.82 2.84 13.62
CA THR A 49 6.18 3.19 14.03
C THR A 49 6.21 3.26 15.54
N LEU A 50 7.17 2.58 16.16
CA LEU A 50 7.49 2.82 17.56
C LEU A 50 8.29 4.13 17.63
N LEU A 51 7.82 5.05 18.46
CA LEU A 51 8.62 6.20 18.88
C LEU A 51 9.38 5.73 20.12
N ASP A 52 10.68 5.51 19.98
CA ASP A 52 11.55 5.38 21.14
C ASP A 52 11.55 6.73 21.86
N ASP A 53 11.40 6.72 23.19
CA ASP A 53 11.68 7.89 23.99
C ASP A 53 13.11 8.30 23.66
N VAL A 54 13.27 9.42 22.95
CA VAL A 54 14.58 10.05 22.70
C VAL A 54 15.30 9.99 24.03
N ALA A 55 16.40 9.23 24.08
CA ALA A 55 17.20 9.05 25.29
C ALA A 55 17.17 10.38 26.04
N PRO A 56 16.62 10.42 27.28
CA PRO A 56 16.29 11.68 27.92
C PRO A 56 17.50 12.56 27.72
N LEU A 57 17.33 13.66 26.98
CA LEU A 57 18.40 14.61 26.78
C LEU A 57 18.74 15.07 28.18
N SER A 58 19.73 14.39 28.78
CA SER A 58 20.24 14.63 30.10
C SER A 58 20.90 15.98 29.97
N LEU A 59 20.12 17.03 30.16
CA LEU A 59 20.63 18.37 30.34
C LEU A 59 21.69 18.23 31.44
N PRO A 60 22.95 18.61 31.18
CA PRO A 60 24.00 18.48 32.18
C PRO A 60 23.50 19.14 33.45
N SER A 61 23.63 18.40 34.55
CA SER A 61 23.13 18.89 35.82
C SER A 61 23.89 20.17 36.17
N LEU A 62 23.19 21.20 36.66
CA LEU A 62 23.80 22.49 37.07
C LEU A 62 25.10 22.38 37.89
N PRO A 63 25.36 21.36 38.74
CA PRO A 63 26.66 21.23 39.40
C PRO A 63 27.87 21.04 38.46
N GLU A 64 27.72 20.45 37.27
CA GLU A 64 28.82 20.32 36.29
C GLU A 64 29.24 21.69 35.74
N LEU A 65 28.30 22.62 35.57
CA LEU A 65 28.60 23.99 35.13
C LEU A 65 29.31 24.81 36.22
N THR A 66 29.10 24.47 37.49
CA THR A 66 29.81 25.14 38.61
C THR A 66 31.21 24.59 38.82
N LEU A 67 31.48 23.33 38.49
CA LEU A 67 32.79 22.71 38.66
C LEU A 67 33.79 23.24 37.63
N GLU A 68 33.37 23.38 36.37
CA GLU A 68 34.17 24.02 35.31
C GLU A 68 34.47 25.50 35.61
N ARG A 69 33.54 26.21 36.25
CA ARG A 69 33.79 27.61 36.66
C ARG A 69 34.67 27.72 37.91
N ALA A 70 34.67 26.71 38.76
CA ALA A 70 35.51 26.67 39.96
C ALA A 70 36.95 26.26 39.64
N SER A 71 37.17 25.37 38.67
CA SER A 71 38.51 25.02 38.19
C SER A 71 39.20 26.22 37.52
N GLU A 72 38.47 27.02 36.73
CA GLU A 72 38.99 28.26 36.13
C GLU A 72 39.42 29.33 37.15
N LEU A 73 38.83 29.34 38.35
CA LEU A 73 39.16 30.31 39.42
C LEU A 73 40.29 29.84 40.35
N LEU A 74 40.67 28.57 40.30
CA LEU A 74 41.75 27.99 41.11
C LEU A 74 43.10 27.99 40.37
N GLU A 75 43.11 28.24 39.07
CA GLU A 75 44.33 28.37 38.24
C GLU A 75 44.74 29.83 37.97
N SER A 76 44.14 30.82 38.66
CA SER A 76 44.48 32.26 38.55
C SER A 76 45.24 32.82 39.76
#